data_AF-A0A1Q6XUD5-F1
#
_entry.id   AF-A0A1Q6XUD5-F1
#
_cell.length_a   1.000
_cell.length_b   1.000
_cell.length_c   1.000
_cell.angle_alpha   90.00
_cell.angle_beta   90.00
_cell.angle_gamma   90.00
#
_symmetry.space_group_name_H-M   'P 1'
#
loop_
_entity.id
_entity.type
_entity.pdbx_description
1 polymer ?
#
loop_
_entity_poly.entity_id
_entity_poly.type
_entity_poly.pdbx_seq_one_letter_code
_entity_poly.pdbx_strand_id
1 'polypeptide(L)'
;MDIASNGSQLVLLTVHPMKAGASTSNNIYMLNLLSSDQAKPDHPVFDAFSQIDPRLVRANQVPTLITAAGTDVYVVFGSNTAQTSTLIMDYFPKANIPLAQTAASTLSFSNTVMSVTAFPNHELFFLLAGGSVQSIHLTGGTQTQPATSVLVDNPIAQPLPVSAKAFTWQTPVPTITQEGTKALAVPGTSSPSSLGAGTVNGEQHLYIMDTASHRILDLKTMSGGNTGTPTTGVTPTSTTTGGGVATNNSTVTLHLAQQYVSPTFLTLPRSIAVDAQGSQINVLSQNTSSMLALVSFHTNPQNVCA
;
A
#
# COMPACT_ATOMS: atom_id res chain seq x y z
N MET A 1 1.71 -1.77 -16.22
CA MET A 1 2.33 -0.49 -15.84
C MET A 1 1.89 -0.21 -14.43
N ASP A 2 2.82 0.14 -13.55
CA ASP A 2 2.53 0.53 -12.17
C ASP A 2 3.22 1.87 -11.88
N ILE A 3 2.73 2.62 -10.91
CA ILE A 3 3.14 4.02 -10.67
C ILE A 3 3.34 4.30 -9.19
N ALA A 4 4.42 5.02 -8.87
CA ALA A 4 4.67 5.60 -7.55
C ALA A 4 4.90 7.11 -7.68
N SER A 5 4.59 7.84 -6.61
CA SER A 5 4.95 9.25 -6.47
C SER A 5 5.98 9.38 -5.36
N ASN A 6 7.02 10.17 -5.60
CA ASN A 6 8.03 10.47 -4.60
C ASN A 6 7.80 11.85 -3.94
N GLY A 7 6.64 12.48 -4.22
CA GLY A 7 6.25 13.81 -3.75
C GLY A 7 6.63 14.95 -4.72
N SER A 8 7.63 14.74 -5.56
CA SER A 8 8.09 15.73 -6.55
C SER A 8 7.99 15.25 -7.99
N GLN A 9 8.08 13.95 -8.20
CA GLN A 9 8.12 13.28 -9.49
C GLN A 9 7.30 12.00 -9.45
N LEU A 10 6.83 11.58 -10.63
CA LEU A 10 6.21 10.29 -10.82
C LEU A 10 7.26 9.29 -11.30
N VAL A 11 7.20 8.08 -10.77
CA VAL A 11 8.05 6.96 -11.18
C VAL A 11 7.16 5.87 -11.76
N LEU A 12 7.42 5.50 -13.01
CA LEU A 12 6.63 4.54 -13.77
C LEU A 12 7.41 3.26 -13.97
N LEU A 13 6.85 2.14 -13.50
CA LEU A 13 7.30 0.80 -13.85
C LEU A 13 6.61 0.36 -15.15
N THR A 14 7.40 0.25 -16.22
CA THR A 14 6.93 -0.10 -17.57
C THR A 14 7.53 -1.41 -18.06
N VAL A 15 6.82 -2.06 -18.98
CA VAL A 15 7.24 -3.29 -19.63
C VAL A 15 7.20 -3.09 -21.14
N HIS A 16 8.31 -3.44 -21.81
CA HIS A 16 8.43 -3.39 -23.25
C HIS A 16 8.64 -4.81 -23.77
N PRO A 17 7.72 -5.34 -24.59
CA PRO A 17 7.94 -6.62 -25.24
C PRO A 17 9.12 -6.51 -26.21
N MET A 18 10.06 -7.45 -26.16
CA MET A 18 11.10 -7.51 -27.20
C MET A 18 10.50 -7.91 -28.55
N LYS A 19 11.13 -7.43 -29.64
CA LYS A 19 10.73 -7.72 -31.02
C LYS A 19 10.49 -9.22 -31.26
N ALA A 20 9.42 -9.54 -31.98
CA ALA A 20 9.14 -10.90 -32.45
C ALA A 20 10.36 -11.46 -33.21
N GLY A 21 10.86 -12.64 -32.79
CA GLY A 21 12.00 -13.33 -33.41
C GLY A 21 13.24 -13.48 -32.54
N ALA A 22 13.28 -12.91 -31.32
CA ALA A 22 14.34 -13.19 -30.35
C ALA A 22 14.19 -14.59 -29.74
N SER A 23 15.26 -15.37 -29.64
CA SER A 23 15.25 -16.77 -29.14
C SER A 23 14.95 -16.88 -27.64
N THR A 24 14.96 -15.76 -26.91
CA THR A 24 14.53 -15.64 -25.52
C THR A 24 13.52 -14.51 -25.42
N SER A 25 12.25 -14.86 -25.16
CA SER A 25 11.18 -13.87 -24.96
C SER A 25 11.32 -13.23 -23.57
N ASN A 26 12.35 -12.41 -23.37
CA ASN A 26 12.51 -11.66 -22.12
C ASN A 26 11.96 -10.25 -22.31
N ASN A 27 10.83 -9.96 -21.65
CA ASN A 27 10.31 -8.60 -21.54
C ASN A 27 11.35 -7.68 -20.88
N ILE A 28 11.49 -6.45 -21.37
CA ILE A 28 12.36 -5.44 -20.76
C ILE A 28 11.53 -4.62 -19.77
N TYR A 29 11.99 -4.55 -18.52
CA TYR A 29 11.36 -3.75 -17.48
C TYR A 29 12.18 -2.50 -17.23
N MET A 30 11.51 -1.35 -17.17
CA MET A 30 12.15 -0.05 -16.99
C MET A 30 11.44 0.77 -15.93
N LEU A 31 12.22 1.45 -15.10
CA LEU A 31 11.78 2.56 -14.28
C LEU A 31 11.98 3.84 -15.06
N ASN A 32 10.92 4.64 -15.19
CA ASN A 32 10.99 5.94 -15.85
C ASN A 32 10.57 7.03 -14.88
N LEU A 33 11.33 8.11 -14.85
CA LEU A 33 11.07 9.28 -14.02
C LEU A 33 10.39 10.35 -14.87
N LEU A 34 9.31 10.91 -14.35
CA LEU A 34 8.53 11.95 -14.99
C LEU A 34 8.35 13.12 -14.01
N SER A 35 8.94 14.27 -14.32
CA SER A 35 8.74 15.50 -13.56
C SER A 35 7.37 16.12 -13.85
N SER A 36 6.83 16.80 -12.83
CA SER A 36 5.49 17.38 -12.87
C SER A 36 5.29 18.45 -13.95
N ASP A 37 6.37 19.09 -14.42
CA ASP A 37 6.38 20.14 -15.44
C ASP A 37 6.39 19.60 -16.88
N GLN A 38 6.73 18.32 -17.08
CA GLN A 38 6.86 17.68 -18.39
C GLN A 38 5.66 16.80 -18.77
N ALA A 39 4.59 16.79 -17.96
CA ALA A 39 3.40 15.98 -18.22
C ALA A 39 2.58 16.51 -19.40
N LYS A 40 3.04 16.26 -20.64
CA LYS A 40 2.19 16.27 -21.83
C LYS A 40 1.54 14.89 -21.93
N PRO A 41 0.23 14.75 -21.65
CA PRO A 41 -0.41 13.43 -21.57
C PRO A 41 -0.26 12.60 -22.85
N ASP A 42 -0.21 13.29 -24.01
CA ASP A 42 -0.15 12.65 -25.32
C ASP A 42 1.28 12.22 -25.72
N HIS A 43 2.30 12.81 -25.09
CA HIS A 43 3.72 12.58 -25.40
C HIS A 43 4.58 12.72 -24.14
N PRO A 44 4.55 11.76 -23.20
CA PRO A 44 5.34 11.83 -21.99
C PRO A 44 6.83 11.78 -22.35
N VAL A 45 7.59 12.78 -21.89
CA VAL A 45 9.05 12.80 -21.96
C VAL A 45 9.58 12.45 -20.58
N PHE A 46 10.38 11.38 -20.49
CA PHE A 46 10.98 10.96 -19.23
C PHE A 46 12.31 11.68 -19.01
N ASP A 47 12.51 12.23 -17.80
CA ASP A 47 13.75 12.92 -17.44
C ASP A 47 14.91 11.94 -17.27
N ALA A 48 14.58 10.74 -16.80
CA ALA A 48 15.53 9.67 -16.58
C ALA A 48 14.84 8.32 -16.73
N PHE A 49 15.62 7.31 -17.06
CA PHE A 49 15.18 5.93 -17.03
C PHE A 49 16.29 5.03 -16.50
N SER A 50 15.89 3.94 -15.85
CA SER A 50 16.79 2.86 -15.45
C SER A 50 16.19 1.53 -15.86
N GLN A 51 16.96 0.74 -16.60
CA GLN A 51 16.57 -0.61 -16.95
C GLN A 51 16.80 -1.53 -15.74
N ILE A 52 15.79 -2.31 -15.38
CA ILE A 52 15.93 -3.37 -14.37
C ILE A 52 16.81 -4.48 -14.96
N ASP A 53 17.82 -4.94 -14.21
CA ASP A 53 18.74 -5.99 -14.68
C ASP A 53 17.95 -7.21 -15.20
N PRO A 54 18.02 -7.54 -16.51
CA PRO A 54 17.29 -8.66 -17.10
C PRO A 54 17.62 -10.01 -16.47
N ARG A 55 18.77 -10.16 -15.80
CA ARG A 55 19.16 -11.40 -15.11
C ARG A 55 18.31 -11.69 -13.87
N LEU A 56 17.66 -10.67 -13.32
CA LEU A 56 16.76 -10.79 -12.18
C LEU A 56 15.34 -11.20 -12.60
N VAL A 57 14.99 -10.98 -13.88
CA VAL A 57 13.70 -11.32 -14.43
C VAL A 57 13.67 -12.80 -14.80
N ARG A 58 12.72 -13.54 -14.23
CA ARG A 58 12.49 -14.97 -14.53
C ARG A 58 11.04 -15.17 -14.96
N ALA A 59 10.75 -16.27 -15.67
CA ALA A 59 9.42 -16.55 -16.21
C ALA A 59 8.28 -16.45 -15.16
N ASN A 60 8.55 -16.78 -13.89
CA ASN A 60 7.59 -16.72 -12.79
C ASN A 60 7.91 -15.66 -11.73
N GLN A 61 8.87 -14.76 -11.99
CA GLN A 61 9.26 -13.72 -11.05
C GLN A 61 9.62 -12.46 -11.82
N VAL A 62 8.70 -11.50 -11.83
CA VAL A 62 8.80 -10.27 -12.62
C VAL A 62 8.50 -9.06 -11.74
N PRO A 63 9.02 -7.87 -12.06
CA PRO A 63 8.60 -6.64 -11.40
C PRO A 63 7.08 -6.45 -11.53
N THR A 64 6.37 -6.33 -10.41
CA THR A 64 4.90 -6.17 -10.41
C THR A 64 4.42 -4.98 -9.60
N LEU A 65 5.11 -4.59 -8.53
CA LEU A 65 4.71 -3.48 -7.69
C LEU A 65 5.84 -2.45 -7.55
N ILE A 66 5.46 -1.18 -7.43
CA ILE A 66 6.38 -0.08 -7.14
C ILE A 66 5.86 0.79 -5.99
N THR A 67 6.76 1.29 -5.16
CA THR A 67 6.46 2.38 -4.22
C THR A 67 7.66 3.32 -4.10
N ALA A 68 7.43 4.52 -3.57
CA ALA A 68 8.46 5.52 -3.36
C ALA A 68 8.20 6.30 -2.09
N ALA A 69 9.27 6.74 -1.44
CA ALA A 69 9.22 7.66 -0.29
C ALA A 69 10.44 8.58 -0.36
N GLY A 70 10.21 9.89 -0.50
CA GLY A 70 11.29 10.85 -0.68
C GLY A 70 12.07 10.60 -1.97
N THR A 71 13.34 10.22 -1.87
CA THR A 71 14.18 9.88 -3.05
C THR A 71 14.32 8.38 -3.27
N ASP A 72 13.86 7.55 -2.34
CA ASP A 72 13.92 6.11 -2.45
C ASP A 72 12.76 5.58 -3.31
N VAL A 73 13.09 4.64 -4.20
CA VAL A 73 12.13 3.91 -5.04
C VAL A 73 12.35 2.42 -4.85
N TYR A 74 11.28 1.71 -4.52
CA TYR A 74 11.31 0.28 -4.27
C TYR A 74 10.51 -0.46 -5.33
N VAL A 75 11.13 -1.48 -5.91
CA VAL A 75 10.48 -2.37 -6.88
C VAL A 75 10.36 -3.76 -6.29
N VAL A 76 9.14 -4.28 -6.28
CA VAL A 76 8.82 -5.60 -5.73
C VAL A 76 8.53 -6.57 -6.86
N PHE A 77 9.20 -7.72 -6.84
CA PHE A 77 9.04 -8.77 -7.83
C PHE A 77 7.97 -9.76 -7.39
N GLY A 78 6.82 -9.70 -8.03
CA GLY A 78 5.73 -10.64 -7.83
C GLY A 78 5.93 -11.94 -8.60
N SER A 79 5.12 -12.93 -8.22
CA SER A 79 5.03 -14.21 -8.90
C SER A 79 3.58 -14.55 -9.23
N ASN A 80 3.38 -15.23 -10.36
CA ASN A 80 2.09 -15.78 -10.76
C ASN A 80 1.74 -17.08 -10.00
N THR A 81 2.69 -17.59 -9.20
CA THR A 81 2.50 -18.71 -8.28
C THR A 81 2.50 -18.19 -6.86
N ALA A 82 1.75 -18.83 -5.95
CA ALA A 82 1.79 -18.47 -4.54
C ALA A 82 3.24 -18.57 -4.03
N GLN A 83 3.86 -17.43 -3.76
CA GLN A 83 5.22 -17.34 -3.25
C GLN A 83 5.21 -16.56 -1.96
N THR A 84 5.82 -17.17 -0.96
CA THR A 84 6.14 -16.53 0.32
C THR A 84 7.49 -15.84 0.27
N SER A 85 8.22 -15.87 -0.85
CA SER A 85 9.53 -15.23 -1.00
C SER A 85 9.50 -14.23 -2.15
N THR A 86 9.96 -13.01 -1.90
CA THR A 86 9.81 -11.88 -2.81
C THR A 86 11.11 -11.09 -2.89
N LEU A 87 11.60 -10.85 -4.09
CA LEU A 87 12.75 -9.98 -4.33
C LEU A 87 12.28 -8.52 -4.31
N ILE A 88 12.96 -7.68 -3.53
CA ILE A 88 12.80 -6.24 -3.52
C ILE A 88 14.12 -5.60 -3.96
N MET A 89 13.99 -4.59 -4.80
CA MET A 89 15.09 -3.79 -5.32
C MET A 89 14.92 -2.36 -4.82
N ASP A 90 16.01 -1.83 -4.28
CA ASP A 90 16.11 -0.43 -3.86
C ASP A 90 16.81 0.38 -4.95
N TYR A 91 16.23 1.53 -5.27
CA TYR A 91 16.74 2.51 -6.20
C TYR A 91 16.84 3.87 -5.51
N PHE A 92 18.01 4.47 -5.64
CA PHE A 92 18.30 5.78 -5.08
C PHE A 92 19.15 6.60 -6.06
N PRO A 93 19.04 7.94 -6.05
CA PRO A 93 19.91 8.79 -6.87
C PRO A 93 21.40 8.61 -6.53
N LYS A 94 22.23 8.40 -7.55
CA LYS A 94 23.69 8.45 -7.46
C LYS A 94 24.21 9.60 -8.32
N ALA A 95 25.45 10.05 -8.12
CA ALA A 95 26.06 11.08 -8.95
C ALA A 95 25.84 10.80 -10.45
N ASN A 96 25.15 11.71 -11.13
CA ASN A 96 24.75 11.65 -12.55
C ASN A 96 23.82 10.48 -12.96
N ILE A 97 23.25 9.74 -12.00
CA ILE A 97 22.30 8.65 -12.25
C ILE A 97 21.08 8.87 -11.34
N PRO A 98 20.00 9.50 -11.85
CA PRO A 98 18.83 9.84 -11.05
C PRO A 98 18.11 8.63 -10.43
N LEU A 99 18.22 7.46 -11.07
CA LEU A 99 17.69 6.19 -10.58
C LEU A 99 18.78 5.12 -10.68
N ALA A 100 19.58 4.93 -9.62
CA ALA A 100 20.58 3.88 -9.57
C ALA A 100 20.10 2.75 -8.66
N GLN A 101 20.21 1.50 -9.12
CA GLN A 101 20.03 0.35 -8.23
C GLN A 101 21.12 0.38 -7.15
N THR A 102 20.72 0.40 -5.89
CA THR A 102 21.64 0.46 -4.73
C THR A 102 21.74 -0.88 -4.02
N ALA A 103 20.61 -1.55 -3.82
CA ALA A 103 20.55 -2.80 -3.09
C ALA A 103 19.43 -3.72 -3.58
N ALA A 104 19.52 -4.98 -3.18
CA ALA A 104 18.53 -6.00 -3.44
C ALA A 104 18.37 -6.88 -2.20
N SER A 105 17.15 -7.32 -1.90
CA SER A 105 16.88 -8.22 -0.78
C SER A 105 15.76 -9.18 -1.11
N THR A 106 15.93 -10.43 -0.72
CA THR A 106 14.88 -11.44 -0.79
C THR A 106 14.21 -11.53 0.56
N LEU A 107 12.92 -11.21 0.60
CA LEU A 107 12.14 -11.20 1.83
C LEU A 107 11.22 -12.40 1.87
N SER A 108 10.91 -12.86 3.08
CA SER A 108 9.88 -13.88 3.28
C SER A 108 8.65 -13.31 3.97
N PHE A 109 7.48 -13.60 3.42
CA PHE A 109 6.16 -13.20 3.87
C PHE A 109 5.29 -14.42 4.17
N SER A 110 4.25 -14.25 4.96
CA SER A 110 3.31 -15.35 5.25
C SER A 110 2.39 -15.69 4.08
N ASN A 111 2.27 -14.81 3.08
CA ASN A 111 1.44 -15.00 1.89
C ASN A 111 1.92 -14.08 0.75
N THR A 112 1.30 -14.19 -0.43
CA THR A 112 1.58 -13.36 -1.61
C THR A 112 1.41 -11.88 -1.31
N VAL A 113 2.36 -11.03 -1.72
CA VAL A 113 2.25 -9.57 -1.61
C VAL A 113 1.25 -9.02 -2.63
N MET A 114 0.27 -8.25 -2.18
CA MET A 114 -0.78 -7.65 -3.02
C MET A 114 -0.60 -6.15 -3.24
N SER A 115 -0.05 -5.45 -2.26
CA SER A 115 0.25 -4.03 -2.36
C SER A 115 1.40 -3.68 -1.43
N VAL A 116 2.12 -2.62 -1.79
CA VAL A 116 3.26 -2.11 -1.04
C VAL A 116 3.18 -0.60 -0.96
N THR A 117 3.53 -0.04 0.19
CA THR A 117 3.77 1.39 0.34
C THR A 117 4.96 1.63 1.26
N ALA A 118 5.51 2.84 1.26
CA ALA A 118 6.69 3.17 2.05
C ALA A 118 6.48 4.46 2.85
N PHE A 119 6.97 4.45 4.08
CA PHE A 119 7.27 5.65 4.85
C PHE A 119 8.71 6.09 4.59
N PRO A 120 9.08 7.33 4.96
CA PRO A 120 10.48 7.74 5.03
C PRO A 120 11.32 6.80 5.91
N ASN A 121 12.65 6.93 5.82
CA ASN A 121 13.62 6.10 6.55
C ASN A 121 13.54 4.60 6.22
N HIS A 122 13.22 4.24 4.98
CA HIS A 122 13.21 2.85 4.50
C HIS A 122 12.29 1.89 5.27
N GLU A 123 11.16 2.38 5.78
CA GLU A 123 10.11 1.55 6.37
C GLU A 123 9.04 1.23 5.33
N LEU A 124 8.90 -0.05 4.97
CA LEU A 124 7.94 -0.48 3.97
C LEU A 124 6.83 -1.30 4.61
N PHE A 125 5.63 -1.13 4.07
CA PHE A 125 4.39 -1.80 4.47
C PHE A 125 3.88 -2.65 3.33
N PHE A 126 3.46 -3.87 3.65
CA PHE A 126 3.01 -4.87 2.70
C PHE A 126 1.63 -5.35 3.10
N LEU A 127 0.68 -5.25 2.17
CA LEU A 127 -0.61 -5.92 2.28
C LEU A 127 -0.47 -7.29 1.63
N LEU A 128 -0.69 -8.34 2.40
CA LEU A 128 -0.60 -9.70 1.92
C LEU A 128 -1.97 -10.21 1.49
N ALA A 129 -1.99 -11.19 0.59
CA ALA A 129 -3.16 -12.04 0.36
C ALA A 129 -3.57 -12.66 1.71
N GLY A 130 -4.85 -12.61 2.04
CA GLY A 130 -5.29 -12.88 3.41
C GLY A 130 -5.51 -11.62 4.27
N GLY A 131 -5.17 -10.44 3.74
CA GLY A 131 -5.50 -9.14 4.32
C GLY A 131 -4.57 -8.66 5.43
N SER A 132 -3.64 -9.48 5.90
CA SER A 132 -2.67 -9.07 6.93
C SER A 132 -1.71 -7.99 6.41
N VAL A 133 -1.43 -7.01 7.27
CA VAL A 133 -0.42 -5.99 6.98
C VAL A 133 0.86 -6.30 7.75
N GLN A 134 1.98 -6.35 7.02
CA GLN A 134 3.31 -6.53 7.59
C GLN A 134 4.21 -5.34 7.26
N SER A 135 5.21 -5.10 8.10
CA SER A 135 6.21 -4.08 7.90
C SER A 135 7.61 -4.67 7.90
N ILE A 136 8.51 -4.01 7.18
CA ILE A 136 9.96 -4.21 7.26
C ILE A 136 10.63 -2.86 7.37
N HIS A 137 11.83 -2.87 7.92
CA HIS A 137 12.74 -1.74 7.86
C HIS A 137 14.02 -2.18 7.13
N LEU A 138 14.43 -1.46 6.09
CA LEU A 138 15.66 -1.76 5.36
C LEU A 138 16.81 -0.93 5.95
N THR A 139 17.88 -1.60 6.36
CA THR A 139 19.11 -0.93 6.82
C THR A 139 20.14 -1.00 5.70
N GLY A 140 20.53 0.16 5.16
CA GLY A 140 21.45 0.23 4.02
C GLY A 140 20.91 -0.46 2.76
N GLY A 141 19.59 -0.35 2.51
CA GLY A 141 18.90 -0.99 1.38
C GLY A 141 18.71 -2.50 1.51
N THR A 142 19.07 -3.10 2.66
CA THR A 142 18.92 -4.54 2.91
C THR A 142 18.05 -4.85 4.11
N GLN A 143 17.30 -5.96 4.05
CA GLN A 143 16.53 -6.42 5.21
C GLN A 143 17.46 -7.13 6.20
N THR A 144 17.53 -6.61 7.43
CA THR A 144 18.29 -7.21 8.53
C THR A 144 17.42 -7.94 9.55
N GLN A 145 16.10 -7.70 9.54
CA GLN A 145 15.12 -8.26 10.45
C GLN A 145 13.92 -8.82 9.67
N PRO A 146 13.29 -9.93 10.11
CA PRO A 146 12.14 -10.50 9.44
C PRO A 146 10.97 -9.52 9.37
N ALA A 147 10.04 -9.75 8.43
CA ALA A 147 8.81 -8.98 8.38
C ALA A 147 7.98 -9.19 9.66
N THR A 148 7.43 -8.11 10.19
CA THR A 148 6.67 -8.11 11.44
C THR A 148 5.25 -7.61 11.20
N SER A 149 4.29 -8.10 11.98
CA SER A 149 2.90 -7.61 11.88
C SER A 149 2.84 -6.14 12.28
N VAL A 150 2.13 -5.33 11.50
CA VAL A 150 1.75 -3.98 11.93
C VAL A 150 0.65 -4.10 12.98
N LEU A 151 0.72 -3.31 14.04
CA LEU A 151 -0.27 -3.32 15.10
C LEU A 151 -1.22 -2.12 14.99
N VAL A 152 -2.45 -2.32 15.45
CA VAL A 152 -3.40 -1.25 15.77
C VAL A 152 -3.69 -1.28 17.26
N ASP A 153 -3.78 -0.10 17.86
CA ASP A 153 -4.03 0.06 19.29
C ASP A 153 -5.44 -0.37 19.73
N ASN A 154 -6.40 -0.27 18.82
CA ASN A 154 -7.77 -0.73 18.99
C ASN A 154 -8.26 -1.48 17.75
N PRO A 155 -9.14 -2.49 17.89
CA PRO A 155 -9.83 -3.09 16.75
C PRO A 155 -10.62 -2.05 15.96
N ILE A 156 -10.64 -2.20 14.64
CA ILE A 156 -11.34 -1.29 13.74
C ILE A 156 -12.71 -1.90 13.43
N ALA A 157 -13.77 -1.26 13.93
CA ALA A 157 -15.14 -1.65 13.66
C ALA A 157 -15.44 -1.62 12.15
N GLN A 158 -16.30 -2.52 11.68
CA GLN A 158 -16.81 -2.46 10.31
C GLN A 158 -17.79 -1.30 10.14
N PRO A 159 -17.89 -0.69 8.95
CA PRO A 159 -18.97 0.25 8.66
C PRO A 159 -20.32 -0.44 8.80
N LEU A 160 -21.34 0.35 9.11
CA LEU A 160 -22.72 -0.13 9.02
C LEU A 160 -23.02 -0.58 7.57
N PRO A 161 -23.82 -1.64 7.39
CA PRO A 161 -24.29 -2.03 6.07
C PRO A 161 -24.98 -0.85 5.40
N VAL A 162 -24.46 -0.47 4.23
CA VAL A 162 -24.92 0.70 3.47
C VAL A 162 -26.18 0.43 2.62
N SER A 163 -26.66 -0.81 2.58
CA SER A 163 -27.89 -1.16 1.88
C SER A 163 -29.09 -0.90 2.78
N ALA A 164 -29.93 0.07 2.39
CA ALA A 164 -31.21 0.33 3.07
C ALA A 164 -32.13 -0.90 3.12
N LYS A 165 -31.95 -1.87 2.20
CA LYS A 165 -32.67 -3.16 2.23
C LYS A 165 -32.13 -4.14 3.28
N ALA A 166 -30.87 -4.00 3.66
CA ALA A 166 -30.23 -4.82 4.69
C ALA A 166 -30.35 -4.19 6.09
N PHE A 167 -30.72 -2.91 6.16
CA PHE A 167 -30.98 -2.22 7.42
C PHE A 167 -32.35 -2.61 7.97
N THR A 168 -32.37 -2.97 9.25
CA THR A 168 -33.57 -3.09 10.07
C THR A 168 -33.37 -2.24 11.32
N TRP A 169 -34.44 -1.87 12.01
CA TRP A 169 -34.33 -1.16 13.29
C TRP A 169 -33.58 -1.98 14.37
N GLN A 170 -33.36 -3.28 14.12
CA GLN A 170 -32.61 -4.21 14.96
C GLN A 170 -31.18 -4.44 14.46
N THR A 171 -30.74 -3.80 13.37
CA THR A 171 -29.38 -3.96 12.86
C THR A 171 -28.38 -3.60 13.96
N PRO A 172 -27.56 -4.56 14.43
CA PRO A 172 -26.60 -4.29 15.48
C PRO A 172 -25.61 -3.23 15.03
N VAL A 173 -25.34 -2.24 15.89
CA VAL A 173 -24.27 -1.27 15.66
C VAL A 173 -22.93 -1.98 15.90
N PRO A 174 -22.00 -1.97 14.92
CA PRO A 174 -20.66 -2.50 15.11
C PRO A 174 -20.01 -1.82 16.31
N THR A 175 -19.75 -2.61 17.36
CA THR A 175 -19.11 -2.14 18.59
C THR A 175 -17.77 -2.85 18.75
N ILE A 176 -16.78 -2.13 19.28
CA ILE A 176 -15.46 -2.69 19.59
C ILE A 176 -15.62 -3.50 20.87
N THR A 177 -15.55 -4.84 20.77
CA THR A 177 -15.85 -5.74 21.89
C THR A 177 -14.66 -6.05 22.79
N GLN A 178 -13.44 -5.67 22.40
CA GLN A 178 -12.24 -5.90 23.20
C GLN A 178 -11.18 -4.83 22.93
N GLU A 179 -10.81 -4.07 23.96
CA GLU A 179 -9.67 -3.14 23.88
C GLU A 179 -8.34 -3.90 23.86
N GLY A 180 -7.34 -3.28 23.24
CA GLY A 180 -5.96 -3.76 23.25
C GLY A 180 -5.36 -3.90 21.86
N THR A 181 -4.02 -3.94 21.86
CA THR A 181 -3.23 -3.96 20.64
C THR A 181 -3.41 -5.28 19.87
N LYS A 182 -3.76 -5.17 18.58
CA LYS A 182 -4.00 -6.31 17.67
C LYS A 182 -3.19 -6.17 16.39
N ALA A 183 -2.90 -7.29 15.73
CA ALA A 183 -2.33 -7.25 14.38
C ALA A 183 -3.36 -6.69 13.38
N LEU A 184 -2.91 -5.72 12.60
CA LEU A 184 -3.67 -5.05 11.55
C LEU A 184 -3.91 -6.01 10.37
N ALA A 185 -5.18 -6.12 9.99
CA ALA A 185 -5.57 -6.90 8.84
C ALA A 185 -6.93 -6.47 8.31
N VAL A 186 -7.10 -6.58 6.99
CA VAL A 186 -8.27 -6.16 6.21
C VAL A 186 -9.17 -7.36 5.90
N PRO A 187 -10.47 -7.31 6.22
CA PRO A 187 -11.42 -8.38 5.90
C PRO A 187 -11.68 -8.52 4.40
N GLY A 188 -12.14 -9.69 3.97
CA GLY A 188 -12.61 -9.90 2.59
C GLY A 188 -11.49 -10.07 1.57
N THR A 189 -10.63 -11.06 1.79
CA THR A 189 -9.35 -11.31 1.10
C THR A 189 -9.45 -11.76 -0.37
N SER A 190 -10.64 -11.62 -0.97
CA SER A 190 -10.91 -11.83 -2.41
C SER A 190 -11.04 -10.51 -3.18
N SER A 191 -11.06 -9.38 -2.48
CA SER A 191 -11.31 -8.07 -3.06
C SER A 191 -10.00 -7.29 -3.23
N PRO A 192 -9.85 -6.45 -4.28
CA PRO A 192 -8.59 -5.80 -4.62
C PRO A 192 -8.32 -4.62 -3.68
N SER A 193 -7.83 -4.90 -2.48
CA SER A 193 -7.40 -3.89 -1.53
C SER A 193 -5.98 -3.42 -1.84
N SER A 194 -5.68 -2.15 -1.56
CA SER A 194 -4.39 -1.54 -1.86
C SER A 194 -3.97 -0.57 -0.75
N LEU A 195 -2.66 -0.35 -0.63
CA LEU A 195 -2.05 0.54 0.34
C LEU A 195 -1.67 1.87 -0.30
N GLY A 196 -1.63 2.90 0.52
CA GLY A 196 -0.89 4.12 0.20
C GLY A 196 -0.34 4.75 1.46
N ALA A 197 0.58 5.69 1.29
CA ALA A 197 1.18 6.44 2.38
C ALA A 197 1.13 7.92 2.04
N GLY A 198 1.09 8.74 3.07
CA GLY A 198 1.14 10.18 2.95
C GLY A 198 1.54 10.82 4.27
N THR A 199 1.91 12.10 4.20
CA THR A 199 2.17 12.90 5.39
C THR A 199 1.06 13.92 5.52
N VAL A 200 0.38 13.95 6.67
CA VAL A 200 -0.67 14.93 6.99
C VAL A 200 -0.23 15.70 8.22
N ASN A 201 -0.09 17.03 8.08
CA ASN A 201 0.39 17.90 9.16
C ASN A 201 1.73 17.45 9.81
N GLY A 202 2.61 16.82 9.03
CA GLY A 202 3.89 16.29 9.50
C GLY A 202 3.83 14.91 10.15
N GLU A 203 2.64 14.33 10.36
CA GLU A 203 2.47 12.95 10.83
C GLU A 203 2.44 11.99 9.63
N GLN A 204 3.03 10.80 9.77
CA GLN A 204 2.94 9.74 8.74
C GLN A 204 1.63 8.98 8.86
N HIS A 205 0.95 8.83 7.74
CA HIS A 205 -0.34 8.18 7.61
C HIS A 205 -0.25 7.01 6.62
N LEU A 206 -0.70 5.83 7.05
CA LEU A 206 -0.92 4.65 6.24
C LEU A 206 -2.40 4.57 5.86
N TYR A 207 -2.67 4.56 4.57
CA TYR A 207 -4.01 4.41 4.02
C TYR A 207 -4.23 2.98 3.54
N ILE A 208 -5.39 2.44 3.89
CA ILE A 208 -5.82 1.13 3.42
C ILE A 208 -7.14 1.29 2.68
N MET A 209 -7.12 1.02 1.37
CA MET A 209 -8.31 0.93 0.54
C MET A 209 -8.94 -0.44 0.74
N ASP A 210 -9.96 -0.52 1.61
CA ASP A 210 -10.70 -1.73 1.95
C ASP A 210 -11.93 -1.84 1.04
N THR A 211 -11.75 -2.60 -0.04
CA THR A 211 -12.76 -2.79 -1.08
C THR A 211 -13.96 -3.61 -0.63
N ALA A 212 -13.76 -4.55 0.31
CA ALA A 212 -14.84 -5.37 0.84
C ALA A 212 -15.85 -4.54 1.63
N SER A 213 -15.37 -3.49 2.29
CA SER A 213 -16.20 -2.59 3.12
C SER A 213 -16.42 -1.21 2.50
N HIS A 214 -16.06 -1.02 1.23
CA HIS A 214 -16.20 0.24 0.49
C HIS A 214 -15.67 1.46 1.24
N ARG A 215 -14.48 1.33 1.82
CA ARG A 215 -13.91 2.38 2.67
C ARG A 215 -12.41 2.55 2.47
N ILE A 216 -11.93 3.67 2.98
CA ILE A 216 -10.51 3.95 3.20
C ILE A 216 -10.31 4.12 4.69
N LEU A 217 -9.37 3.36 5.25
CA LEU A 217 -8.89 3.54 6.61
C LEU A 217 -7.69 4.49 6.58
N ASP A 218 -7.73 5.51 7.42
CA ASP A 218 -6.62 6.41 7.65
C ASP A 218 -6.00 6.10 9.02
N LEU A 219 -4.78 5.54 9.00
CA LEU A 219 -4.06 5.08 10.18
C LEU A 219 -2.81 5.94 10.36
N LYS A 220 -2.60 6.49 11.55
CA LYS A 220 -1.42 7.29 11.86
C LYS A 220 -0.49 6.62 12.86
N THR A 221 0.80 6.94 12.78
CA THR A 221 1.78 6.43 13.75
C THR A 221 1.44 6.86 15.18
N MET A 222 1.55 5.94 16.15
CA MET A 222 1.50 6.32 17.56
C MET A 222 2.86 6.87 18.01
N SER A 223 2.90 8.16 18.31
CA SER A 223 4.04 8.77 18.99
C SER A 223 3.97 8.48 20.50
N GLY A 224 4.89 7.67 21.03
CA GLY A 224 5.21 7.64 22.47
C GLY A 224 4.24 6.89 23.41
N GLY A 225 3.50 5.88 22.95
CA GLY A 225 2.64 5.05 23.81
C GLY A 225 3.32 3.75 24.24
N ASN A 226 3.19 3.36 25.53
CA ASN A 226 3.56 2.04 26.00
C ASN A 226 2.96 0.97 25.08
N THR A 227 3.80 0.10 24.53
CA THR A 227 3.38 -1.08 23.79
C THR A 227 2.53 -1.96 24.72
N GLY A 228 1.21 -1.83 24.62
CA GLY A 228 0.28 -2.73 25.31
C GLY A 228 0.63 -4.16 24.93
N THR A 229 0.66 -5.05 25.92
CA THR A 229 0.99 -6.46 25.69
C THR A 229 0.01 -7.03 24.65
N PRO A 230 0.51 -7.60 23.53
CA PRO A 230 -0.31 -8.30 22.53
C PRO A 230 -1.35 -9.21 23.18
N THR A 231 -2.64 -8.95 23.00
CA THR A 231 -3.68 -9.86 23.50
C THR A 231 -3.92 -10.97 22.48
N THR A 232 -3.80 -12.22 22.91
CA THR A 232 -4.00 -13.40 22.07
C THR A 232 -5.42 -13.48 21.51
N GLY A 233 -5.53 -13.68 20.19
CA GLY A 233 -6.75 -14.13 19.51
C GLY A 233 -7.55 -13.01 18.83
N VAL A 234 -7.74 -13.13 17.50
CA VAL A 234 -9.03 -13.52 16.88
C VAL A 234 -8.94 -14.08 15.45
N THR A 235 -8.01 -13.77 14.53
CA THR A 235 -8.27 -13.88 13.06
C THR A 235 -9.34 -12.88 12.61
N PRO A 236 -9.04 -12.01 11.64
CA PRO A 236 -10.03 -11.05 11.14
C PRO A 236 -11.27 -11.79 10.63
N THR A 237 -12.42 -11.49 11.20
CA THR A 237 -13.71 -11.98 10.70
C THR A 237 -14.28 -10.98 9.69
N SER A 238 -15.28 -11.40 8.91
CA SER A 238 -16.04 -10.47 8.04
C SER A 238 -16.56 -9.23 8.78
N THR A 239 -16.71 -9.32 10.11
CA THR A 239 -17.32 -8.30 10.97
C THR A 239 -16.33 -7.39 11.70
N THR A 240 -15.00 -7.61 11.63
CA THR A 240 -14.00 -6.75 12.30
C THR A 240 -12.66 -6.68 11.54
N THR A 241 -12.05 -5.50 11.49
CA THR A 241 -10.72 -5.25 10.88
C THR A 241 -9.70 -5.07 11.97
N GLY A 242 -8.54 -5.72 11.86
CA GLY A 242 -7.63 -5.88 12.99
C GLY A 242 -8.17 -6.91 13.98
N GLY A 243 -7.34 -7.89 14.30
CA GLY A 243 -7.77 -9.06 15.08
C GLY A 243 -6.85 -10.27 14.93
N GLY A 244 -5.72 -10.16 14.24
CA GLY A 244 -4.72 -11.23 14.19
C GLY A 244 -3.93 -11.36 15.50
N VAL A 245 -3.25 -12.50 15.68
CA VAL A 245 -2.26 -12.67 16.75
C VAL A 245 -1.11 -11.71 16.49
N ALA A 246 -0.90 -10.76 17.40
CA ALA A 246 0.26 -9.89 17.36
C ALA A 246 1.49 -10.69 17.76
N THR A 247 2.53 -10.69 16.91
CA THR A 247 3.83 -11.28 17.26
C THR A 247 4.57 -10.29 18.17
N ASN A 248 5.30 -10.81 19.17
CA ASN A 248 6.01 -10.00 20.18
C ASN A 248 7.16 -9.14 19.62
N ASN A 249 7.27 -9.06 18.29
CA ASN A 249 8.41 -8.53 17.58
C ASN A 249 8.01 -7.31 16.73
N SER A 250 6.75 -6.86 16.81
CA SER A 250 6.30 -5.72 16.01
C SER A 250 7.03 -4.44 16.39
N THR A 251 7.47 -3.71 15.36
CA THR A 251 8.14 -2.41 15.50
C THR A 251 7.20 -1.24 15.22
N VAL A 252 5.99 -1.48 14.69
CA VAL A 252 5.06 -0.44 14.25
C VAL A 252 3.69 -0.62 14.87
N THR A 253 3.26 0.38 15.65
CA THR A 253 1.88 0.50 16.13
C THR A 253 1.24 1.75 15.55
N LEU A 254 0.06 1.58 14.97
CA LEU A 254 -0.74 2.63 14.38
C LEU A 254 -2.02 2.85 15.18
N HIS A 255 -2.58 4.05 15.05
CA HIS A 255 -3.88 4.43 15.58
C HIS A 255 -4.81 4.80 14.42
N LEU A 256 -6.08 4.41 14.50
CA LEU A 256 -7.08 4.80 13.53
C LEU A 256 -7.44 6.28 13.70
N ALA A 257 -6.98 7.11 12.76
CA ALA A 257 -7.31 8.54 12.76
C ALA A 257 -8.74 8.77 12.25
N GLN A 258 -9.06 8.23 11.07
CA GLN A 258 -10.35 8.45 10.41
C GLN A 258 -10.72 7.26 9.50
N GLN A 259 -12.00 7.22 9.10
CA GLN A 259 -12.49 6.31 8.08
C GLN A 259 -13.36 7.06 7.08
N TYR A 260 -13.16 6.81 5.78
CA TYR A 260 -13.97 7.35 4.71
C TYR A 260 -14.76 6.21 4.07
N VAL A 261 -16.08 6.29 4.03
CA VAL A 261 -16.94 5.20 3.54
C VAL A 261 -17.81 5.72 2.40
N SER A 262 -17.77 5.04 1.25
CA SER A 262 -18.69 5.32 0.15
C SER A 262 -18.86 4.10 -0.75
N PRO A 263 -20.05 3.46 -0.75
CA PRO A 263 -20.34 2.34 -1.64
C PRO A 263 -20.29 2.69 -3.12
N THR A 264 -20.58 3.95 -3.44
CA THR A 264 -20.66 4.46 -4.81
C THR A 264 -19.31 4.89 -5.34
N PHE A 265 -18.47 5.50 -4.50
CA PHE A 265 -17.18 6.03 -4.93
C PHE A 265 -16.00 5.07 -4.66
N LEU A 266 -16.15 4.16 -3.70
CA LEU A 266 -15.11 3.22 -3.24
C LEU A 266 -15.48 1.76 -3.53
N THR A 267 -16.16 1.50 -4.64
CA THR A 267 -16.52 0.15 -5.07
C THR A 267 -15.27 -0.68 -5.44
N LEU A 268 -14.40 -0.12 -6.29
CA LEU A 268 -13.09 -0.70 -6.64
C LEU A 268 -12.00 0.39 -6.69
N PRO A 269 -11.61 0.97 -5.55
CA PRO A 269 -10.39 1.77 -5.47
C PRO A 269 -9.18 0.99 -5.99
N ARG A 270 -8.36 1.65 -6.81
CA ARG A 270 -7.16 1.09 -7.45
C ARG A 270 -5.89 1.63 -6.82
N SER A 271 -5.84 2.94 -6.63
CA SER A 271 -4.71 3.64 -6.04
C SER A 271 -5.18 4.86 -5.25
N ILE A 272 -4.33 5.28 -4.31
CA ILE A 272 -4.51 6.47 -3.51
C ILE A 272 -3.22 7.28 -3.52
N ALA A 273 -3.35 8.60 -3.56
CA ALA A 273 -2.25 9.52 -3.43
C ALA A 273 -2.67 10.66 -2.49
N VAL A 274 -1.76 11.04 -1.61
CA VAL A 274 -1.92 12.23 -0.76
C VAL A 274 -1.09 13.35 -1.38
N ASP A 275 -1.64 14.55 -1.42
CA ASP A 275 -0.89 15.73 -1.85
C ASP A 275 0.32 16.00 -0.91
N ALA A 276 1.31 16.73 -1.41
CA ALA A 276 2.54 16.99 -0.66
C ALA A 276 2.28 17.81 0.63
N GLN A 277 1.17 18.56 0.66
CA GLN A 277 0.75 19.37 1.80
C GLN A 277 -0.07 18.56 2.82
N GLY A 278 -0.48 17.34 2.48
CA GLY A 278 -1.34 16.52 3.32
C GLY A 278 -2.77 17.04 3.49
N SER A 279 -3.22 17.93 2.60
CA SER A 279 -4.52 18.62 2.66
C SER A 279 -5.62 17.93 1.85
N GLN A 280 -5.22 17.08 0.90
CA GLN A 280 -6.12 16.42 -0.04
C GLN A 280 -5.68 14.99 -0.34
N ILE A 281 -6.65 14.09 -0.27
CA ILE A 281 -6.51 12.71 -0.71
C ILE A 281 -7.18 12.57 -2.07
N ASN A 282 -6.48 11.94 -3.00
CA ASN A 282 -6.94 11.61 -4.33
C ASN A 282 -6.96 10.09 -4.50
N VAL A 283 -8.11 9.55 -4.91
CA VAL A 283 -8.34 8.12 -5.07
C VAL A 283 -8.73 7.86 -6.51
N LEU A 284 -7.96 7.02 -7.19
CA LEU A 284 -8.38 6.48 -8.47
C LEU A 284 -9.29 5.28 -8.19
N SER A 285 -10.58 5.43 -8.47
CA SER A 285 -11.55 4.36 -8.32
C SER A 285 -12.12 3.91 -9.66
N GLN A 286 -12.66 2.70 -9.67
CA GLN A 286 -13.30 2.12 -10.83
C GLN A 286 -14.70 1.65 -10.43
N ASN A 287 -15.74 2.25 -11.02
CA ASN A 287 -17.12 1.85 -10.71
C ASN A 287 -17.57 0.69 -11.61
N THR A 288 -17.12 0.73 -12.88
CA THR A 288 -17.29 -0.36 -13.87
C THR A 288 -15.97 -0.57 -14.61
N SER A 289 -15.77 -1.74 -15.23
CA SER A 289 -14.52 -2.09 -15.93
C SER A 289 -14.07 -1.07 -16.99
N SER A 290 -14.96 -0.20 -17.47
CA SER A 290 -14.69 0.84 -18.47
C SER A 290 -14.62 2.27 -17.92
N MET A 291 -14.96 2.51 -16.65
CA MET A 291 -15.03 3.86 -16.08
C MET A 291 -14.10 4.02 -14.89
N LEU A 292 -12.98 4.69 -15.12
CA LEU A 292 -12.12 5.23 -14.08
C LEU A 292 -12.67 6.58 -13.60
N ALA A 293 -12.67 6.81 -12.30
CA ALA A 293 -13.04 8.06 -11.67
C ALA A 293 -11.93 8.51 -10.71
N LEU A 294 -11.64 9.81 -10.69
CA LEU A 294 -10.82 10.42 -9.67
C LEU A 294 -11.75 10.99 -8.59
N VAL A 295 -11.63 10.44 -7.38
CA VAL A 295 -12.38 10.89 -6.20
C VAL A 295 -11.41 11.66 -5.31
N SER A 296 -11.71 12.93 -5.04
CA SER A 296 -10.84 13.78 -4.23
C SER A 296 -11.60 14.30 -3.02
N PHE A 297 -10.96 14.28 -1.85
CA PHE A 297 -11.54 14.81 -0.61
C PHE A 297 -10.45 15.36 0.30
N HIS A 298 -10.85 16.27 1.20
CA HIS A 298 -9.94 16.91 2.15
C HIS A 298 -9.68 16.02 3.37
N THR A 299 -8.44 16.08 3.87
CA THR A 299 -8.01 15.41 5.11
C THR A 299 -8.46 16.15 6.37
N ASN A 300 -8.84 17.42 6.23
CA ASN A 300 -9.36 18.22 7.34
C ASN A 300 -10.62 17.56 7.92
N PRO A 301 -10.75 17.49 9.26
CA PRO A 301 -11.95 16.96 9.89
C PRO A 301 -13.16 17.76 9.38
N GLN A 302 -14.09 17.08 8.72
CA GLN A 302 -15.38 17.69 8.44
C GLN A 302 -16.08 17.94 9.78
N ASN A 303 -16.64 19.13 9.94
CA ASN A 303 -17.44 19.49 11.11
C ASN A 303 -18.36 18.33 11.48
N VAL A 304 -18.22 17.85 12.72
CA VAL A 304 -19.06 16.82 13.30
C VAL A 304 -20.52 17.27 13.10
N CYS A 305 -21.37 16.42 12.54
CA CYS A 305 -22.81 16.67 12.58
C CYS A 305 -23.21 16.85 14.05
N ALA A 306 -23.69 18.05 14.38
CA ALA A 306 -24.36 18.34 15.64
C ALA A 306 -25.75 17.70 15.70
#